data_AF-A0A6N4UVQ3-F1
#
_entry.id   AF-A0A6N4UVQ3-F1
#
_cell.length_a   1.000
_cell.length_b   1.000
_cell.length_c   1.000
_cell.angle_alpha   90.00
_cell.angle_beta   90.00
_cell.angle_gamma   90.00
#
_symmetry.space_group_name_H-M   'P 1'
#
loop_
_entity.id
_entity.type
_entity.pdbx_description
1 polymer ?
#
loop_
_entity_poly.entity_id
_entity_poly.type
_entity_poly.pdbx_seq_one_letter_code
_entity_poly.pdbx_strand_id
1 'polypeptide(L)'
;MTAQDTRIRFTLDNRQFTTIDGDQEAAALLRLAGRDASHFDLARVDDEGDEAFFRDSDIVRIHPGDVFVSRPLVPFTIDGLGYTTHDEGQEVAALLQLAGVDPDKHYLARVGEATHLDPAELVKIHAGDEFVTVRRDSPVA
;
A
#
# COMPACT_ATOMS: atom_id res chain seq x y z
N MET A 1 30.73 29.92 20.78
CA MET A 1 29.72 28.85 20.83
C MET A 1 29.40 28.46 19.41
N THR A 2 29.87 27.30 18.95
CA THR A 2 29.53 26.77 17.63
C THR A 2 28.06 26.36 17.64
N ALA A 3 27.26 26.88 16.71
CA ALA A 3 25.90 26.43 16.52
C ALA A 3 25.94 24.90 16.32
N GLN A 4 25.35 24.15 17.25
CA GLN A 4 25.13 22.72 17.01
C GLN A 4 24.37 22.61 15.70
N ASP A 5 24.91 21.85 14.75
CA ASP A 5 24.25 21.58 13.48
C ASP A 5 22.96 20.82 13.81
N THR A 6 21.86 21.56 13.99
CA THR A 6 20.53 21.04 14.40
C THR A 6 19.86 20.29 13.25
N ARG A 7 20.62 20.03 12.18
CA ARG A 7 20.15 19.34 10.98
C ARG A 7 20.12 17.84 11.24
N ILE A 8 18.92 17.29 11.20
CA ILE A 8 18.67 15.85 11.17
C ILE A 8 18.88 15.38 9.74
N ARG A 9 19.76 14.40 9.56
CA ARG A 9 20.01 13.76 8.25
C ARG A 9 19.29 12.43 8.18
N PHE A 10 18.58 12.18 7.09
CA PHE A 10 17.87 10.93 6.85
C PHE A 10 17.92 10.58 5.36
N THR A 11 17.49 9.37 5.01
CA THR A 11 17.43 8.89 3.63
C THR A 11 15.98 8.57 3.26
N LEU A 12 15.56 8.95 2.06
CA LEU A 12 14.29 8.53 1.48
C LEU A 12 14.53 8.15 0.00
N ASP A 13 14.10 6.96 -0.41
CA ASP A 13 14.32 6.40 -1.76
C ASP A 13 15.81 6.44 -2.17
N ASN A 14 16.70 6.03 -1.26
CA ASN A 14 18.16 6.08 -1.43
C ASN A 14 18.75 7.48 -1.69
N ARG A 15 17.98 8.55 -1.48
CA ARG A 15 18.44 9.94 -1.55
C ARG A 15 18.56 10.53 -0.16
N GLN A 16 19.67 11.21 0.11
CA GLN A 16 19.90 11.88 1.39
C GLN A 16 19.15 13.21 1.47
N PHE A 17 18.53 13.47 2.62
CA PHE A 17 17.85 14.71 2.94
C PHE A 17 18.31 15.24 4.30
N THR A 18 18.07 16.53 4.52
CA THR A 18 18.31 17.19 5.80
C THR A 18 17.14 18.05 6.20
N THR A 19 16.76 18.02 7.46
CA THR A 19 15.70 18.86 8.04
C THR A 19 16.14 19.45 9.37
N ILE A 20 15.55 20.58 9.77
CA ILE A 20 15.64 21.12 11.13
C ILE A 20 14.39 20.78 11.97
N ASP A 21 13.32 20.37 11.31
CA ASP A 21 12.08 19.91 11.93
C ASP A 21 12.07 18.38 11.94
N GLY A 22 12.07 17.83 13.16
CA GLY A 22 12.08 16.40 13.41
C GLY A 22 10.70 15.77 13.32
N ASP A 23 9.62 16.53 13.31
CA ASP A 23 8.25 15.99 13.26
C ASP A 23 7.59 16.45 11.96
N GLN A 24 7.35 15.53 11.01
CA GLN A 24 6.77 15.86 9.71
C GLN A 24 5.65 14.90 9.34
N GLU A 25 4.62 15.40 8.66
CA GLU A 25 3.59 14.54 8.06
C GLU A 25 4.22 13.59 7.03
N ALA A 26 3.80 12.32 7.01
CA ALA A 26 4.26 11.33 6.04
C ALA A 26 4.06 11.81 4.59
N ALA A 27 2.90 12.41 4.28
CA ALA A 27 2.62 12.99 2.98
C ALA A 27 3.59 14.13 2.60
N ALA A 28 4.13 14.88 3.57
CA ALA A 28 5.10 15.93 3.30
C ALA A 28 6.48 15.36 2.93
N LEU A 29 6.88 14.25 3.56
CA LEU A 29 8.11 13.53 3.22
C LEU A 29 8.03 12.92 1.81
N LEU A 30 6.89 12.35 1.43
CA LEU A 30 6.65 11.88 0.07
C LEU A 30 6.77 13.02 -0.96
N ARG A 31 6.14 14.17 -0.68
CA ARG A 31 6.25 15.37 -1.52
C ARG A 31 7.70 15.84 -1.66
N LEU A 32 8.51 15.74 -0.62
CA LEU A 32 9.94 16.06 -0.64
C LEU A 32 10.73 15.15 -1.62
N ALA A 33 10.33 13.88 -1.75
CA ALA A 33 10.86 12.95 -2.74
C ALA A 33 10.25 13.11 -4.15
N GLY A 34 9.28 14.01 -4.33
CA GLY A 34 8.54 14.15 -5.59
C GLY A 34 7.53 13.02 -5.82
N ARG A 35 7.01 12.43 -4.73
CA ARG A 35 5.95 11.43 -4.73
C ARG A 35 4.62 12.05 -4.31
N ASP A 36 3.55 11.57 -4.92
CA ASP A 36 2.18 11.95 -4.57
C ASP A 36 1.66 11.00 -3.50
N ALA A 37 1.26 11.54 -2.35
CA ALA A 37 0.76 10.75 -1.22
C ALA A 37 -0.52 9.98 -1.55
N SER A 38 -1.32 10.44 -2.53
CA SER A 38 -2.48 9.67 -2.99
C SER A 38 -2.15 8.37 -3.73
N HIS A 39 -0.89 8.18 -4.14
CA HIS A 39 -0.42 7.03 -4.90
C HIS A 39 0.72 6.27 -4.22
N PHE A 40 1.25 6.78 -3.11
CA PHE A 40 2.38 6.20 -2.42
C PHE A 40 2.18 6.31 -0.92
N ASP A 41 2.50 5.25 -0.19
CA ASP A 41 2.70 5.33 1.25
C ASP A 41 4.17 5.49 1.57
N LEU A 42 4.43 6.11 2.73
CA LEU A 42 5.75 6.16 3.32
C LEU A 42 5.93 4.97 4.26
N ALA A 43 7.08 4.31 4.19
CA ALA A 43 7.50 3.35 5.21
C ALA A 43 8.87 3.72 5.77
N ARG A 44 9.06 3.49 7.08
CA ARG A 44 10.39 3.46 7.68
C ARG A 44 10.92 2.04 7.57
N VAL A 45 12.18 1.93 7.18
CA VAL A 45 12.92 0.67 7.14
C VAL A 45 13.76 0.56 8.41
N ASP A 46 13.67 -0.56 9.11
CA ASP A 46 14.52 -0.83 10.28
C ASP A 46 15.85 -1.51 9.88
N ASP A 47 16.64 -1.90 10.89
CA ASP A 47 17.96 -2.51 10.69
C ASP A 47 17.88 -3.92 10.08
N GLU A 48 16.72 -4.59 10.17
CA GLU A 48 16.48 -5.93 9.60
C GLU A 48 15.92 -5.84 8.16
N GLY A 49 15.48 -4.65 7.75
CA GLY A 49 14.90 -4.38 6.44
C GLY A 49 13.37 -4.41 6.44
N ASP A 50 12.73 -4.53 7.60
CA ASP A 50 11.28 -4.56 7.73
C ASP A 50 10.70 -3.15 7.56
N GLU A 51 9.52 -3.08 6.93
CA GLU A 51 8.85 -1.85 6.57
C GLU A 51 7.69 -1.53 7.51
N ALA A 52 7.80 -0.43 8.25
CA ALA A 52 6.72 0.12 9.06
C ALA A 52 6.05 1.28 8.31
N PHE A 53 4.83 1.04 7.83
CA PHE A 53 4.05 1.98 7.04
C PHE A 53 3.39 3.08 7.88
N PHE A 54 3.32 4.28 7.31
CA PHE A 54 2.63 5.45 7.83
C PHE A 54 1.48 5.83 6.91
N ARG A 55 0.36 6.25 7.49
CA ARG A 55 -0.71 6.92 6.74
C ARG A 55 -0.31 8.34 6.41
N ASP A 56 -0.90 8.92 5.36
CA ASP A 56 -0.63 10.29 4.90
C ASP A 56 -0.60 11.35 6.01
N SER A 57 -1.54 11.27 6.95
CA SER A 57 -1.71 12.21 8.06
C SER A 57 -0.85 11.92 9.29
N ASP A 58 -0.11 10.81 9.30
CA ASP A 58 0.69 10.42 10.45
C ASP A 58 1.88 11.36 10.60
N ILE A 59 2.14 11.79 11.84
CA ILE A 59 3.31 12.57 12.19
C ILE A 59 4.50 11.62 12.39
N VAL A 60 5.46 11.72 11.49
CA VAL A 60 6.70 10.95 11.49
C VAL A 60 7.76 11.73 12.25
N ARG A 61 8.22 11.13 13.36
CA ARG A 61 9.35 11.65 14.12
C ARG A 61 10.66 11.12 13.55
N ILE A 62 11.39 11.97 12.85
CA ILE A 62 12.62 11.71 12.11
C ILE A 62 13.83 11.75 13.05
N HIS A 63 14.65 10.71 13.02
CA HIS A 63 15.92 10.64 13.75
C HIS A 63 17.11 10.64 12.79
N PRO A 64 18.30 11.05 13.26
CA PRO A 64 19.51 10.97 12.46
C PRO A 64 19.78 9.52 12.02
N GLY A 65 19.89 9.31 10.71
CA GLY A 65 20.15 8.00 10.12
C GLY A 65 18.90 7.22 9.71
N ASP A 66 17.70 7.71 10.01
CA ASP A 66 16.46 7.06 9.56
C ASP A 66 16.47 6.82 8.05
N VAL A 67 16.00 5.64 7.65
CA VAL A 67 15.81 5.25 6.26
C VAL A 67 14.32 5.09 6.00
N PHE A 68 13.85 5.75 4.97
CA PHE A 68 12.48 5.67 4.50
C PHE A 68 12.44 5.23 3.04
N VAL A 69 11.32 4.63 2.66
CA VAL A 69 11.00 4.26 1.28
C VAL A 69 9.59 4.70 0.95
N SER A 70 9.37 5.10 -0.31
CA SER A 70 8.04 5.25 -0.87
C SER A 70 7.60 3.95 -1.53
N ARG A 71 6.39 3.48 -1.22
CA ARG A 71 5.81 2.27 -1.82
C ARG A 71 4.56 2.63 -2.59
N PRO A 72 4.46 2.26 -3.89
CA PRO A 72 3.29 2.56 -4.68
C PRO A 72 2.08 1.81 -4.14
N LEU A 73 0.93 2.47 -4.16
CA LEU A 73 -0.37 1.88 -3.91
C LEU A 73 -0.97 1.40 -5.23
N VAL A 74 -1.50 0.19 -5.23
CA VAL A 74 -2.29 -0.37 -6.33
C VAL A 74 -3.76 -0.31 -5.94
N PRO A 75 -4.52 0.68 -6.46
CA PRO A 75 -5.95 0.78 -6.19
C PRO A 75 -6.73 -0.24 -7.02
N PHE A 76 -7.74 -0.85 -6.43
CA PHE A 76 -8.67 -1.76 -7.09
C PHE A 76 -10.05 -1.71 -6.42
N THR A 77 -11.04 -2.36 -7.00
CA THR A 77 -12.37 -2.47 -6.39
C THR A 77 -12.84 -3.92 -6.28
N ILE A 78 -13.62 -4.21 -5.24
CA ILE A 78 -14.42 -5.44 -5.13
C ILE A 78 -15.87 -5.03 -4.88
N ASP A 79 -16.79 -5.46 -5.74
CA ASP A 79 -18.22 -5.10 -5.67
C ASP A 79 -18.45 -3.58 -5.60
N GLY A 80 -17.58 -2.81 -6.28
CA GLY A 80 -17.61 -1.34 -6.31
C GLY A 80 -17.05 -0.64 -5.07
N LEU A 81 -16.60 -1.38 -4.05
CA LEU A 81 -15.88 -0.83 -2.90
C LEU A 81 -14.38 -0.71 -3.21
N GLY A 82 -13.78 0.44 -2.89
CA GLY A 82 -12.38 0.72 -3.17
C GLY A 82 -11.43 0.15 -2.11
N TYR A 83 -10.34 -0.44 -2.59
CA TYR A 83 -9.25 -1.00 -1.79
C TYR A 83 -7.90 -0.60 -2.40
N THR A 84 -6.84 -0.73 -1.61
CA THR A 84 -5.46 -0.50 -2.05
C THR A 84 -4.54 -1.58 -1.48
N THR A 85 -3.51 -1.95 -2.22
CA THR A 85 -2.45 -2.86 -1.76
C THR A 85 -1.07 -2.38 -2.22
N HIS A 86 -0.02 -2.76 -1.50
CA HIS A 86 1.38 -2.61 -1.93
C HIS A 86 1.91 -3.85 -2.66
N ASP A 87 1.20 -4.98 -2.56
CA ASP A 87 1.59 -6.25 -3.16
C ASP A 87 0.69 -6.57 -4.35
N GLU A 88 1.33 -6.67 -5.52
CA GLU A 88 0.70 -6.98 -6.79
C GLU A 88 0.18 -8.42 -6.84
N GLY A 89 0.68 -9.35 -6.01
CA GLY A 89 0.17 -10.72 -5.94
C GLY A 89 -0.73 -10.91 -4.74
N GLN A 90 -1.98 -11.32 -4.95
CA GLN A 90 -2.92 -11.59 -3.86
C GLN A 90 -3.56 -12.96 -4.02
N GLU A 91 -3.69 -13.68 -2.90
CA GLU A 91 -4.55 -14.87 -2.88
C GLU A 91 -6.00 -14.45 -3.05
N VAL A 92 -6.73 -15.13 -3.94
CA VAL A 92 -8.14 -14.82 -4.20
C VAL A 92 -8.99 -14.98 -2.93
N ALA A 93 -8.68 -15.97 -2.09
CA ALA A 93 -9.33 -16.13 -0.79
C ALA A 93 -9.12 -14.91 0.13
N ALA A 94 -7.93 -14.31 0.12
CA ALA A 94 -7.65 -13.12 0.93
C ALA A 94 -8.44 -11.90 0.43
N LEU A 95 -8.63 -11.76 -0.89
CA LEU A 95 -9.48 -10.71 -1.47
C LEU A 95 -10.96 -10.89 -1.11
N LEU A 96 -11.46 -12.13 -1.14
CA LEU A 96 -12.83 -12.43 -0.71
C LEU A 96 -13.00 -12.10 0.78
N GLN A 97 -12.05 -12.50 1.63
CA GLN A 97 -12.08 -12.17 3.05
C GLN A 97 -11.98 -10.67 3.33
N LEU A 98 -11.17 -9.94 2.56
CA LEU A 98 -11.06 -8.48 2.62
C LEU A 98 -12.41 -7.79 2.34
N ALA A 99 -13.18 -8.35 1.42
CA ALA A 99 -14.55 -7.91 1.12
C ALA A 99 -15.60 -8.44 2.14
N GLY A 100 -15.20 -9.20 3.15
CA GLY A 100 -16.11 -9.83 4.12
C GLY A 100 -16.89 -11.01 3.54
N VAL A 101 -16.40 -11.61 2.46
CA VAL A 101 -17.05 -12.70 1.72
C VAL A 101 -16.37 -14.05 2.02
N ASP A 102 -17.19 -15.07 2.22
CA ASP A 102 -16.74 -16.44 2.48
C ASP A 102 -16.16 -17.09 1.20
N PRO A 103 -14.85 -17.41 1.15
CA PRO A 103 -14.21 -17.97 -0.04
C PRO A 103 -14.67 -19.39 -0.38
N ASP A 104 -15.27 -20.12 0.57
CA ASP A 104 -15.81 -21.45 0.29
C ASP A 104 -17.15 -21.39 -0.45
N LYS A 105 -17.84 -20.24 -0.40
CA LYS A 105 -19.19 -20.04 -0.97
C LYS A 105 -19.22 -19.11 -2.18
N HIS A 106 -18.13 -18.40 -2.44
CA HIS A 106 -18.06 -17.43 -3.53
C HIS A 106 -16.81 -17.65 -4.38
N TYR A 107 -16.94 -17.30 -5.65
CA TYR A 107 -15.81 -17.04 -6.51
C TYR A 107 -15.57 -15.53 -6.58
N LEU A 108 -14.35 -15.16 -6.97
CA LEU A 108 -14.03 -13.83 -7.44
C LEU A 108 -13.99 -13.87 -8.97
N ALA A 109 -14.40 -12.79 -9.63
CA ALA A 109 -14.17 -12.61 -11.06
C ALA A 109 -13.64 -11.21 -11.31
N ARG A 110 -12.67 -11.07 -12.21
CA ARG A 110 -12.28 -9.76 -12.72
C ARG A 110 -13.28 -9.32 -13.78
N VAL A 111 -13.75 -8.08 -13.69
CA VAL A 111 -14.65 -7.48 -14.68
C VAL A 111 -13.94 -7.42 -16.04
N GLY A 112 -14.63 -7.91 -17.08
CA GLY A 112 -14.06 -8.01 -18.43
C GLY A 112 -13.35 -9.33 -18.73
N GLU A 113 -13.13 -10.18 -17.73
CA GLU A 113 -12.65 -11.55 -17.91
C GLU A 113 -13.81 -12.56 -17.81
N ALA A 114 -13.76 -13.61 -18.64
CA ALA A 114 -14.86 -14.57 -18.76
C ALA A 114 -14.84 -15.69 -17.71
N THR A 115 -13.78 -15.78 -16.90
CA THR A 115 -13.52 -16.93 -16.03
C THR A 115 -13.45 -16.51 -14.57
N HIS A 116 -14.08 -17.32 -13.72
CA HIS A 116 -13.97 -17.18 -12.28
C HIS A 116 -12.59 -17.59 -11.80
N LEU A 117 -12.10 -16.85 -10.82
CA LEU A 117 -10.84 -17.12 -10.17
C LEU A 117 -11.04 -18.14 -9.03
N ASP A 118 -10.14 -19.12 -8.95
CA ASP A 118 -10.13 -20.13 -7.89
C ASP A 118 -9.62 -19.49 -6.59
N PRO A 119 -10.30 -19.65 -5.43
CA PRO A 119 -9.81 -19.09 -4.16
C PRO A 119 -8.39 -19.49 -3.76
N ALA A 120 -7.89 -20.63 -4.23
CA ALA A 120 -6.54 -21.09 -3.95
C ALA A 120 -5.47 -20.49 -4.89
N GLU A 121 -5.85 -19.71 -5.90
CA GLU A 121 -4.90 -19.14 -6.84
C GLU A 121 -4.43 -17.73 -6.43
N LEU A 122 -3.25 -17.36 -6.95
CA LEU A 122 -2.73 -16.01 -6.87
C LEU A 122 -3.19 -15.23 -8.10
N VAL A 123 -3.84 -14.09 -7.86
CA VAL A 123 -4.16 -13.11 -8.90
C VAL A 123 -3.19 -11.94 -8.83
N LYS A 124 -2.73 -11.50 -10.00
CA LYS A 124 -1.96 -10.25 -10.11
C LYS A 124 -2.90 -9.07 -10.19
N ILE A 125 -2.87 -8.15 -9.23
CA ILE A 125 -3.69 -6.93 -9.21
C ILE A 125 -2.99 -5.82 -9.98
N HIS A 126 -3.74 -5.15 -10.83
CA HIS A 126 -3.34 -3.94 -11.52
C HIS A 126 -4.15 -2.74 -11.04
N ALA A 127 -3.56 -1.54 -11.15
CA ALA A 127 -4.24 -0.31 -10.78
C ALA A 127 -5.49 -0.11 -11.64
N GLY A 128 -6.63 0.07 -10.96
CA GLY A 128 -7.94 0.19 -11.60
C GLY A 128 -8.65 -1.14 -11.87
N ASP A 129 -8.09 -2.28 -11.43
CA ASP A 129 -8.79 -3.55 -11.51
C ASP A 129 -10.14 -3.49 -10.77
N GLU A 130 -11.15 -4.08 -11.40
CA GLU A 130 -12.47 -4.23 -10.81
C GLU A 130 -12.77 -5.72 -10.67
N PHE A 131 -13.15 -6.13 -9.47
CA PHE A 131 -13.56 -7.49 -9.16
C PHE A 131 -14.99 -7.52 -8.66
N VAL A 132 -15.65 -8.65 -8.87
CA VAL A 132 -17.00 -8.92 -8.38
C VAL A 132 -17.04 -10.28 -7.70
N THR A 133 -17.86 -10.40 -6.66
CA THR A 133 -18.09 -11.66 -5.97
C THR A 133 -19.29 -12.39 -6.55
N VAL A 134 -19.15 -13.70 -6.75
CA VAL A 134 -20.19 -14.53 -7.39
C VAL A 134 -20.47 -15.74 -6.51
N ARG A 135 -21.73 -15.93 -6.11
CA ARG A 135 -22.14 -17.12 -5.34
C ARG A 135 -21.97 -18.39 -6.17
N ARG A 136 -21.30 -19.39 -5.60
CA ARG A 136 -21.08 -20.71 -6.23
C ARG A 136 -22.37 -21.45 -6.57
N ASP A 137 -23.42 -21.26 -5.77
CA ASP A 137 -24.70 -21.95 -5.91
C ASP A 137 -25.71 -21.23 -6.81
N SER A 138 -25.30 -20.19 -7.55
CA SER A 138 -26.21 -19.54 -8.50
C SER A 138 -26.31 -20.40 -9.75
N PRO A 139 -27.49 -20.97 -10.07
CA PRO A 139 -27.67 -21.64 -11.35
C PRO A 139 -27.50 -20.60 -12.45
N VAL A 140 -26.61 -20.86 -13.40
CA VAL A 140 -26.59 -20.13 -14.67
C VAL A 140 -27.91 -20.49 -15.36
N ALA A 141 -28.81 -19.51 -15.48
CA ALA A 141 -30.06 -19.65 -16.22
C ALA A 141 -29.80 -19.64 -17.74
#